data_AF-A0A3M1WND5-F1
#
_entry.id   AF-A0A3M1WND5-F1
#
_cell.length_a   1.000
_cell.length_b   1.000
_cell.length_c   1.000
_cell.angle_alpha   90.00
_cell.angle_beta   90.00
_cell.angle_gamma   90.00
#
_symmetry.space_group_name_H-M   'P 1'
#
loop_
_entity.id
_entity.type
_entity.pdbx_description
1 polymer ?
#
loop_
_entity_poly.entity_id
_entity_poly.type
_entity_poly.pdbx_seq_one_letter_code
_entity_poly.pdbx_strand_id
1 'polypeptide(L)'
;MFLLAMAVVGSSDGTGTGGAWTLGVARAADLPTDCPGVQFAFQMMPKAPADVGVPLPDGAAFFGGNPGGPMHVNGVEYTMLPSARFLVSQPMQEVVQFYRQRLDGSWSRAEFMGMTFFAKGVDLAKEKNPLHVLMARPGTVPSITLSDAEKDPCAQAVKKGARTMVEIVFEK
;
A
#
# COMPACT_ATOMS: atom_id res chain seq x y z
N MET A 1 -24.05 -6.35 21.09
CA MET A 1 -24.57 -5.91 19.78
C MET A 1 -23.49 -6.22 18.76
N PHE A 2 -23.65 -7.31 18.00
CA PHE A 2 -22.66 -7.76 17.01
C PHE A 2 -23.07 -7.21 15.63
N LEU A 3 -22.22 -6.40 15.00
CA LEU A 3 -22.42 -5.95 13.64
C LEU A 3 -21.89 -7.03 12.70
N LEU A 4 -22.81 -7.77 12.10
CA LEU A 4 -22.54 -8.76 11.05
C LEU A 4 -22.31 -8.00 9.74
N ALA A 5 -21.05 -7.78 9.34
CA ALA A 5 -20.75 -7.25 8.02
C ALA A 5 -20.68 -8.42 7.02
N MET A 6 -21.79 -8.68 6.31
CA MET A 6 -21.78 -9.51 5.10
C MET A 6 -21.08 -8.73 3.98
N ALA A 7 -19.99 -9.27 3.44
CA ALA A 7 -19.38 -8.76 2.22
C ALA A 7 -19.55 -9.79 1.09
N VAL A 8 -20.04 -9.28 -0.03
CA VAL A 8 -20.52 -9.99 -1.22
C VAL A 8 -19.37 -10.69 -1.96
N VAL A 9 -19.62 -11.95 -2.34
CA VAL A 9 -18.80 -12.73 -3.27
C VAL A 9 -19.11 -12.27 -4.69
N GLY A 10 -18.15 -11.62 -5.35
CA GLY A 10 -18.17 -11.38 -6.79
C GLY A 10 -17.27 -12.39 -7.49
N SER A 11 -17.89 -13.38 -8.14
CA SER A 11 -17.24 -14.22 -9.16
C SER A 11 -17.44 -13.57 -10.52
N SER A 12 -16.38 -13.56 -11.35
CA SER A 12 -16.59 -13.64 -12.80
C SER A 12 -15.44 -14.45 -13.41
N ASP A 13 -15.74 -15.70 -13.71
CA ASP A 13 -14.92 -16.51 -14.59
C ASP A 13 -14.92 -15.94 -16.01
N GLY A 14 -13.73 -15.92 -16.60
CA GLY A 14 -13.59 -16.20 -18.03
C GLY A 14 -13.66 -15.01 -18.99
N THR A 15 -12.51 -14.38 -19.20
CA THR A 15 -11.77 -14.32 -20.49
C THR A 15 -11.25 -12.91 -20.79
N GLY A 16 -9.94 -12.72 -20.64
CA GLY A 16 -9.24 -11.52 -21.12
C GLY A 16 -8.11 -11.07 -20.21
N THR A 17 -7.01 -11.85 -20.15
CA THR A 17 -5.66 -11.42 -19.75
C THR A 17 -5.55 -10.40 -18.59
N GLY A 18 -6.27 -10.62 -17.50
CA GLY A 18 -6.05 -9.99 -16.20
C GLY A 18 -5.68 -11.08 -15.21
N GLY A 19 -4.47 -11.03 -14.66
CA GLY A 19 -4.02 -11.99 -13.65
C GLY A 19 -5.03 -12.04 -12.50
N ALA A 20 -5.62 -13.20 -12.27
CA ALA A 20 -6.52 -13.43 -11.15
C ALA A 20 -5.72 -13.33 -9.85
N TRP A 21 -5.93 -12.27 -9.08
CA TRP A 21 -5.37 -12.13 -7.74
C TRP A 21 -6.17 -13.01 -6.80
N THR A 22 -5.56 -14.08 -6.27
CA THR A 22 -6.18 -14.88 -5.22
C THR A 22 -6.26 -14.04 -3.95
N LEU A 23 -7.45 -13.48 -3.69
CA LEU A 23 -7.75 -12.68 -2.52
C LEU A 23 -7.66 -13.55 -1.25
N GLY A 24 -6.57 -13.42 -0.50
CA GLY A 24 -6.52 -13.87 0.89
C GLY A 24 -7.29 -12.88 1.77
N VAL A 25 -8.62 -12.98 1.83
CA VAL A 25 -9.43 -12.17 2.75
C VAL A 25 -9.48 -12.91 4.09
N ALA A 26 -8.78 -12.39 5.09
CA ALA A 26 -9.12 -12.72 6.47
C ALA A 26 -10.55 -12.21 6.71
N ARG A 27 -11.46 -13.07 7.21
CA ARG A 27 -12.79 -12.60 7.59
C ARG A 27 -12.62 -11.52 8.65
N ALA A 28 -13.39 -10.44 8.56
CA ALA A 28 -13.34 -9.36 9.54
C ALA A 28 -13.61 -9.81 10.99
N ALA A 29 -14.25 -10.97 11.17
CA ALA A 29 -14.47 -11.61 12.46
C ALA A 29 -13.20 -12.28 13.06
N ASP A 30 -12.20 -12.59 12.23
CA ASP A 30 -10.97 -13.26 12.65
C ASP A 30 -9.81 -12.27 12.90
N LEU A 31 -10.03 -10.98 12.64
CA LEU A 31 -9.06 -9.93 12.87
C LEU A 31 -9.18 -9.38 14.29
N PRO A 32 -8.07 -9.14 14.99
CA PRO A 32 -8.10 -8.46 16.29
C PRO A 32 -8.83 -7.11 16.15
N THR A 33 -9.82 -6.86 17.03
CA THR A 33 -10.63 -5.63 17.02
C THR A 33 -9.81 -4.35 17.23
N ASP A 34 -8.57 -4.50 17.66
CA ASP A 34 -7.53 -3.50 17.91
C ASP A 34 -6.59 -3.27 16.72
N CYS A 35 -6.96 -3.73 15.51
CA CYS A 35 -6.22 -3.48 14.28
C CYS A 35 -6.78 -2.28 13.48
N PRO A 36 -6.41 -1.02 13.80
CA PRO A 36 -6.94 0.17 13.15
C PRO A 36 -6.58 0.28 11.65
N GLY A 37 -5.64 -0.56 11.17
CA GLY A 37 -5.20 -0.58 9.78
C GLY A 37 -6.04 -1.44 8.84
N VAL A 38 -6.87 -2.37 9.34
CA VAL A 38 -7.73 -3.20 8.50
C VAL A 38 -9.10 -2.56 8.36
N GLN A 39 -9.12 -1.36 7.79
CA GLN A 39 -10.35 -0.69 7.41
C GLN A 39 -10.66 -0.99 5.94
N PHE A 40 -11.88 -1.47 5.69
CA PHE A 40 -12.38 -1.93 4.40
C PHE A 40 -12.17 -0.89 3.29
N ALA A 41 -11.25 -1.15 2.38
CA ALA A 41 -10.99 -0.29 1.21
C ALA A 41 -11.31 -0.98 -0.12
N PHE A 42 -11.88 -2.20 -0.09
CA PHE A 42 -12.22 -2.93 -1.32
C PHE A 42 -13.31 -2.26 -2.15
N GLN A 43 -14.26 -1.56 -1.52
CA GLN A 43 -15.40 -0.98 -2.23
C GLN A 43 -15.12 0.37 -2.93
N MET A 44 -13.94 0.97 -2.74
CA MET A 44 -13.72 2.36 -3.18
C MET A 44 -12.38 2.63 -3.89
N MET A 45 -11.52 1.64 -4.12
CA MET A 45 -10.34 1.87 -4.98
C MET A 45 -10.76 1.85 -6.45
N PRO A 46 -10.66 2.98 -7.18
CA PRO A 46 -11.12 3.04 -8.57
C PRO A 46 -10.23 2.23 -9.53
N LYS A 47 -9.00 1.88 -9.14
CA LYS A 47 -7.99 1.15 -9.94
C LYS A 47 -7.02 0.36 -9.06
N ALA A 48 -6.55 -0.79 -9.53
CA ALA A 48 -5.46 -1.52 -8.89
C ALA A 48 -4.12 -0.81 -9.14
N PRO A 49 -3.10 -0.92 -8.26
CA PRO A 49 -1.77 -0.34 -8.50
C PRO A 49 -1.12 -0.79 -9.82
N ALA A 50 -1.48 -1.97 -10.31
CA ALA A 50 -1.05 -2.47 -11.62
C ALA A 50 -1.56 -1.59 -12.78
N ASP A 51 -2.75 -1.01 -12.66
CA ASP A 51 -3.39 -0.17 -13.69
C ASP A 51 -2.70 1.19 -13.84
N VAL A 52 -1.86 1.56 -12.85
CA VAL A 52 -1.09 2.82 -12.79
C VAL A 52 0.41 2.57 -12.92
N GLY A 53 0.80 1.36 -13.35
CA GLY A 53 2.18 1.02 -13.71
C GLY A 53 3.12 0.78 -12.54
N VAL A 54 2.59 0.54 -11.32
CA VAL A 54 3.42 0.13 -10.16
C VAL A 54 3.32 -1.39 -9.97
N PRO A 55 4.41 -2.14 -10.23
CA PRO A 55 4.37 -3.59 -10.12
C PRO A 55 4.35 -4.04 -8.66
N LEU A 56 3.68 -5.15 -8.36
CA LEU A 56 3.66 -5.74 -7.02
C LEU A 56 4.55 -7.00 -6.96
N PRO A 57 5.26 -7.24 -5.84
CA PRO A 57 5.96 -8.51 -5.62
C PRO A 57 5.01 -9.70 -5.61
N ASP A 58 5.50 -10.86 -6.04
CA ASP A 58 4.73 -12.10 -6.07
C ASP A 58 4.19 -12.46 -4.68
N GLY A 59 2.92 -12.86 -4.63
CA GLY A 59 2.25 -13.25 -3.38
C GLY A 59 1.86 -12.08 -2.47
N ALA A 60 1.87 -10.84 -2.97
CA ALA A 60 1.32 -9.69 -2.26
C ALA A 60 -0.16 -9.91 -1.88
N ALA A 61 -0.48 -9.70 -0.60
CA ALA A 61 -1.84 -9.74 -0.09
C ALA A 61 -2.30 -8.32 0.27
N PHE A 62 -3.52 -7.95 -0.12
CA PHE A 62 -4.06 -6.65 0.20
C PHE A 62 -4.30 -6.50 1.71
N PHE A 63 -3.90 -5.35 2.28
CA PHE A 63 -4.03 -5.04 3.70
C PHE A 63 -5.04 -3.92 3.98
N GLY A 64 -5.08 -2.92 3.11
CA GLY A 64 -5.93 -1.74 3.29
C GLY A 64 -5.55 -0.62 2.32
N GLY A 65 -6.20 0.54 2.43
CA GLY A 65 -5.79 1.72 1.69
C GLY A 65 -6.80 2.86 1.80
N ASN A 66 -6.51 3.95 1.10
CA ASN A 66 -7.29 5.17 1.12
C ASN A 66 -7.71 5.52 -0.32
N PRO A 67 -9.00 5.76 -0.62
CA PRO A 67 -9.44 6.16 -1.97
C PRO A 67 -8.94 7.55 -2.41
N GLY A 68 -8.28 8.29 -1.52
CA GLY A 68 -7.87 9.68 -1.71
C GLY A 68 -9.05 10.64 -1.54
N GLY A 69 -8.82 11.92 -1.80
CA GLY A 69 -9.82 12.99 -1.66
C GLY A 69 -9.40 14.07 -0.66
N PRO A 70 -10.32 15.01 -0.36
CA PRO A 70 -10.01 16.13 0.51
C PRO A 70 -9.73 15.67 1.95
N MET A 71 -8.65 16.17 2.55
CA MET A 71 -8.23 15.92 3.91
C MET A 71 -7.78 17.23 4.56
N HIS A 72 -8.25 17.51 5.77
CA HIS A 72 -7.82 18.68 6.53
C HIS A 72 -6.65 18.31 7.45
N VAL A 73 -5.51 18.97 7.27
CA VAL A 73 -4.32 18.81 8.12
C VAL A 73 -3.96 20.19 8.67
N ASN A 74 -3.99 20.34 10.00
CA ASN A 74 -3.69 21.61 10.69
C ASN A 74 -4.48 22.82 10.16
N GLY A 75 -5.76 22.62 9.80
CA GLY A 75 -6.64 23.68 9.29
C GLY A 75 -6.45 24.02 7.80
N VAL A 76 -5.56 23.31 7.09
CA VAL A 76 -5.37 23.45 5.64
C VAL A 76 -5.98 22.24 4.94
N GLU A 77 -6.75 22.47 3.88
CA GLU A 77 -7.29 21.41 3.03
C GLU A 77 -6.24 20.96 2.01
N TYR A 78 -6.00 19.65 1.95
CA TYR A 78 -5.16 18.98 0.97
C TYR A 78 -6.00 17.97 0.19
N THR A 79 -5.71 17.79 -1.10
CA THR A 79 -6.27 16.68 -1.86
C THR A 79 -5.29 15.52 -1.82
N MET A 80 -5.65 14.45 -1.13
CA MET A 80 -4.83 13.25 -1.01
C MET A 80 -4.96 12.39 -2.28
N LEU A 81 -3.82 11.93 -2.81
CA LEU A 81 -3.79 10.82 -3.77
C LEU A 81 -4.30 9.53 -3.11
N PRO A 82 -4.92 8.62 -3.89
CA PRO A 82 -5.24 7.29 -3.41
C PRO A 82 -3.98 6.53 -2.97
N SER A 83 -4.16 5.64 -1.99
CA SER A 83 -3.11 4.73 -1.53
C SER A 83 -3.64 3.31 -1.33
N ALA A 84 -2.74 2.33 -1.47
CA ALA A 84 -3.01 0.92 -1.21
C ALA A 84 -1.84 0.29 -0.46
N ARG A 85 -2.15 -0.59 0.49
CA ARG A 85 -1.19 -1.30 1.34
C ARG A 85 -1.27 -2.79 1.07
N PHE A 86 -0.10 -3.41 0.96
CA PHE A 86 0.05 -4.84 0.71
C PHE A 86 1.04 -5.45 1.70
N LEU A 87 0.81 -6.72 2.05
CA LEU A 87 1.70 -7.54 2.83
C LEU A 87 2.39 -8.56 1.95
N VAL A 88 3.70 -8.65 2.07
CA VAL A 88 4.53 -9.61 1.34
C VAL A 88 5.38 -10.41 2.32
N SER A 89 5.68 -11.66 1.97
CA SER A 89 6.47 -12.56 2.83
C SER A 89 7.97 -12.44 2.61
N GLN A 90 8.38 -11.77 1.53
CA GLN A 90 9.76 -11.46 1.22
C GLN A 90 10.32 -10.43 2.22
N PRO A 91 11.59 -10.55 2.63
CA PRO A 91 12.25 -9.52 3.43
C PRO A 91 12.38 -8.20 2.67
N MET A 92 12.48 -7.10 3.41
CA MET A 92 12.51 -5.75 2.83
C MET A 92 13.60 -5.59 1.77
N GLN A 93 14.78 -6.18 1.98
CA GLN A 93 15.90 -6.08 1.04
C GLN A 93 15.56 -6.70 -0.32
N GLU A 94 14.81 -7.81 -0.37
CA GLU A 94 14.38 -8.42 -1.63
C GLU A 94 13.34 -7.55 -2.34
N VAL A 95 12.40 -6.97 -1.59
CA VAL A 95 11.38 -6.06 -2.13
C VAL A 95 12.03 -4.78 -2.68
N VAL A 96 13.06 -4.26 -2.00
CA VAL A 96 13.86 -3.13 -2.52
C VAL A 96 14.51 -3.49 -3.86
N GLN A 97 15.11 -4.68 -3.99
CA GLN A 97 15.72 -5.11 -5.25
C GLN A 97 14.68 -5.30 -6.36
N PHE A 98 13.51 -5.86 -6.03
CA PHE A 98 12.39 -5.98 -6.95
C PHE A 98 12.03 -4.64 -7.59
N TYR A 99 11.89 -3.58 -6.77
CA TYR A 99 11.56 -2.25 -7.28
C TYR A 99 12.70 -1.59 -8.04
N ARG A 100 13.95 -1.75 -7.59
CA ARG A 100 15.12 -1.24 -8.33
C ARG A 100 15.25 -1.79 -9.76
N GLN A 101 14.75 -2.99 -10.01
CA GLN A 101 14.79 -3.62 -11.33
C GLN A 101 13.64 -3.23 -12.25
N ARG A 102 12.52 -2.73 -11.70
CA ARG A 102 11.28 -2.49 -12.45
C ARG A 102 10.89 -1.02 -12.54
N LEU A 103 11.32 -0.20 -11.59
CA LEU A 103 11.10 1.23 -11.66
C LEU A 103 12.11 1.86 -12.63
N ASP A 104 11.62 2.80 -13.43
CA ASP A 104 12.47 3.56 -14.35
C ASP A 104 13.30 4.64 -13.62
N GLY A 105 14.11 5.38 -14.37
CA GLY A 105 14.97 6.44 -13.83
C GLY A 105 14.24 7.67 -13.29
N SER A 106 12.90 7.75 -13.39
CA SER A 106 12.11 8.86 -12.82
C SER A 106 11.83 8.69 -11.33
N TRP A 107 12.18 7.54 -10.76
CA TRP A 107 12.03 7.23 -9.34
C TRP A 107 13.33 7.48 -8.57
N SER A 108 13.26 8.26 -7.50
CA SER A 108 14.35 8.38 -6.54
C SER A 108 14.10 7.51 -5.32
N ARG A 109 15.17 7.07 -4.66
CA ARG A 109 15.13 6.25 -3.45
C ARG A 109 15.78 6.99 -2.30
N ALA A 110 15.21 6.86 -1.11
CA ALA A 110 15.85 7.22 0.14
C ALA A 110 15.47 6.26 1.26
N GLU A 111 16.24 6.27 2.34
CA GLU A 111 15.96 5.52 3.56
C GLU A 111 15.87 6.49 4.73
N PHE A 112 14.90 6.25 5.61
CA PHE A 112 14.73 7.06 6.82
C PHE A 112 14.08 6.21 7.91
N MET A 113 14.70 6.17 9.09
CA MET A 113 14.21 5.43 10.26
C MET A 113 13.87 3.95 9.97
N GLY A 114 14.69 3.27 9.16
CA GLY A 114 14.49 1.85 8.82
C GLY A 114 13.37 1.58 7.81
N MET A 115 12.76 2.63 7.26
CA MET A 115 11.85 2.53 6.11
C MET A 115 12.60 2.86 4.83
N THR A 116 12.17 2.25 3.71
CA THR A 116 12.63 2.63 2.38
C THR A 116 11.53 3.35 1.63
N PHE A 117 11.86 4.46 0.98
CA PHE A 117 10.95 5.25 0.16
C PHE A 117 11.42 5.23 -1.28
N PHE A 118 10.48 5.07 -2.20
CA PHE A 118 10.64 5.42 -3.61
C PHE A 118 9.64 6.52 -3.94
N ALA A 119 10.05 7.54 -4.68
CA ALA A 119 9.13 8.60 -5.10
C ALA A 119 9.41 9.04 -6.53
N LYS A 120 8.34 9.28 -7.28
CA LYS A 120 8.41 9.66 -8.70
C LYS A 120 8.48 11.17 -8.85
N GLY A 121 9.38 11.66 -9.71
CA GLY A 121 9.46 13.09 -10.08
C GLY A 121 10.01 14.02 -9.01
N VAL A 122 10.51 13.48 -7.90
CA VAL A 122 11.22 14.20 -6.85
C VAL A 122 12.57 13.53 -6.59
N ASP A 123 13.57 14.28 -6.17
CA ASP A 123 14.90 13.75 -5.85
C ASP A 123 15.07 13.62 -4.32
N LEU A 124 14.70 12.46 -3.78
CA LEU A 124 14.80 12.19 -2.34
C LEU A 124 16.24 12.08 -1.83
N ALA A 125 17.22 11.84 -2.72
CA ALA A 125 18.61 11.60 -2.31
C ALA A 125 19.30 12.88 -1.81
N LYS A 126 18.78 14.06 -2.16
CA LYS A 126 19.28 15.36 -1.71
C LYS A 126 18.71 15.80 -0.36
N GLU A 127 17.78 15.03 0.19
CA GLU A 127 16.97 15.44 1.33
C GLU A 127 17.44 14.77 2.61
N LYS A 128 17.65 15.57 3.66
CA LYS A 128 18.00 15.04 4.99
C LYS A 128 16.86 14.23 5.61
N ASN A 129 15.64 14.54 5.21
CA ASN A 129 14.44 13.85 5.66
C ASN A 129 13.50 13.65 4.45
N PRO A 130 13.56 12.48 3.77
CA PRO A 130 12.71 12.21 2.61
C PRO A 130 11.23 12.23 2.96
N LEU A 131 10.88 11.86 4.20
CA LEU A 131 9.50 11.93 4.69
C LEU A 131 9.01 13.39 4.70
N HIS A 132 9.87 14.37 5.01
CA HIS A 132 9.49 15.78 4.96
C HIS A 132 9.07 16.19 3.54
N VAL A 133 9.76 15.73 2.49
CA VAL A 133 9.36 16.04 1.11
C VAL A 133 8.01 15.43 0.74
N LEU A 134 7.77 14.19 1.16
CA LEU A 134 6.48 13.52 0.93
C LEU A 134 5.33 14.15 1.74
N MET A 135 5.62 14.66 2.93
CA MET A 135 4.65 15.29 3.83
C MET A 135 4.47 16.79 3.60
N ALA A 136 5.41 17.48 2.97
CA ALA A 136 5.28 18.90 2.63
C ALA A 136 4.18 19.14 1.59
N ARG A 137 3.89 18.12 0.77
CA ARG A 137 2.78 18.12 -0.17
C ARG A 137 2.03 16.78 -0.08
N PRO A 138 1.25 16.57 0.99
CA PRO A 138 0.53 15.33 1.23
C PRO A 138 -0.30 14.97 0.01
N GLY A 139 -0.08 13.77 -0.52
CA GLY A 139 -0.83 13.27 -1.67
C GLY A 139 -0.67 14.10 -2.93
N THR A 140 0.53 14.58 -3.25
CA THR A 140 0.83 15.08 -4.60
C THR A 140 1.98 14.34 -5.29
N VAL A 141 2.65 13.43 -4.58
CA VAL A 141 3.83 12.71 -5.08
C VAL A 141 3.53 11.21 -5.04
N PRO A 142 3.46 10.54 -6.20
CA PRO A 142 3.40 9.09 -6.25
C PRO A 142 4.62 8.50 -5.56
N SER A 143 4.38 7.55 -4.65
CA SER A 143 5.42 7.01 -3.80
C SER A 143 5.15 5.56 -3.41
N ILE A 144 6.22 4.87 -3.04
CA ILE A 144 6.18 3.52 -2.49
C ILE A 144 6.96 3.56 -1.18
N THR A 145 6.32 3.16 -0.09
CA THR A 145 6.95 3.04 1.23
C THR A 145 7.02 1.58 1.63
N LEU A 146 8.20 1.15 2.06
CA LEU A 146 8.45 -0.19 2.58
C LEU A 146 8.76 -0.11 4.07
N SER A 147 8.02 -0.87 4.87
CA SER A 147 8.21 -0.96 6.32
C SER A 147 8.19 -2.41 6.81
N ASP A 148 8.70 -2.62 8.01
CA ASP A 148 8.67 -3.93 8.68
C ASP A 148 7.22 -4.32 9.01
N ALA A 149 6.82 -5.54 8.63
CA ALA A 149 5.52 -6.13 8.97
C ALA A 149 5.65 -7.36 9.87
N GLU A 150 6.89 -7.80 10.15
CA GLU A 150 7.18 -9.05 10.86
C GLU A 150 6.67 -8.98 12.31
N LYS A 151 6.78 -7.79 12.92
CA LYS A 151 6.37 -7.52 14.31
C LYS A 151 4.97 -6.94 14.46
N ASP A 152 4.29 -6.67 13.34
CA ASP A 152 2.93 -6.12 13.37
C ASP A 152 1.92 -7.27 13.54
N PRO A 153 1.24 -7.39 14.70
CA PRO A 153 0.29 -8.47 14.94
C PRO A 153 -0.89 -8.46 13.96
N CYS A 154 -1.29 -7.28 13.47
CA CYS A 154 -2.35 -7.14 12.49
C CYS A 154 -1.91 -7.63 11.12
N ALA A 155 -0.67 -7.32 10.73
CA ALA A 155 -0.09 -7.87 9.52
C ALA A 155 -0.02 -9.40 9.57
N GLN A 156 0.42 -9.97 10.71
CA GLN A 156 0.48 -11.42 10.89
C GLN A 156 -0.91 -12.09 10.89
N ALA A 157 -1.94 -11.40 11.40
CA ALA A 157 -3.32 -11.90 11.36
C ALA A 157 -3.89 -11.94 9.94
N VAL A 158 -3.57 -10.95 9.09
CA VAL A 158 -4.02 -10.91 7.69
C VAL A 158 -3.23 -11.88 6.81
N LYS A 159 -1.89 -11.87 6.93
CA LYS A 159 -0.98 -12.73 6.16
C LYS A 159 0.09 -13.27 7.10
N LYS A 160 -0.08 -14.52 7.53
CA LYS A 160 0.93 -15.23 8.33
C LYS A 160 2.27 -15.24 7.59
N GLY A 161 3.34 -14.85 8.28
CA GLY A 161 4.67 -14.77 7.70
C GLY A 161 4.84 -13.56 6.78
N ALA A 162 4.01 -12.51 6.91
CA ALA A 162 4.33 -11.21 6.35
C ALA A 162 5.63 -10.68 6.96
N ARG A 163 6.50 -10.11 6.13
CA ARG A 163 7.78 -9.54 6.58
C ARG A 163 7.94 -8.10 6.14
N THR A 164 7.27 -7.70 5.07
CA THR A 164 7.30 -6.33 4.58
C THR A 164 5.90 -5.86 4.25
N MET A 165 5.60 -4.63 4.67
CA MET A 165 4.43 -3.89 4.25
C MET A 165 4.85 -2.94 3.13
N VAL A 166 4.06 -2.92 2.06
CA VAL A 166 4.26 -2.09 0.89
C VAL A 166 3.07 -1.14 0.81
N GLU A 167 3.29 0.14 1.04
CA GLU A 167 2.30 1.19 0.80
C GLU A 167 2.61 1.88 -0.52
N ILE A 168 1.63 1.96 -1.42
CA ILE A 168 1.74 2.60 -2.73
C ILE A 168 0.77 3.77 -2.75
N VAL A 169 1.27 4.97 -3.00
CA VAL A 169 0.50 6.17 -3.32
C VAL A 169 0.60 6.41 -4.82
N PHE A 170 -0.54 6.55 -5.50
CA PHE A 170 -0.57 6.58 -6.96
C PHE A 170 -1.51 7.65 -7.51
N GLU A 171 -1.28 8.06 -8.76
CA GLU A 171 -2.16 8.99 -9.48
C GLU A 171 -3.43 8.25 -9.93
N LYS A 172 -4.57 8.96 -10.00
CA LYS A 172 -5.85 8.38 -10.44
C LYS A 172 -5.88 8.04 -11.93
#